data_AF-A0A1V3IGT5-F1
#
_entry.id   AF-A0A1V3IGT5-F1
#
_cell.length_a   1.000
_cell.length_b   1.000
_cell.length_c   1.000
_cell.angle_alpha   90.00
_cell.angle_beta   90.00
_cell.angle_gamma   90.00
#
_symmetry.space_group_name_H-M   'P 1'
#
loop_
_entity.id
_entity.type
_entity.pdbx_description
1 polymer ?
#
loop_
_entity_poly.entity_id
_entity_poly.type
_entity_poly.pdbx_seq_one_letter_code
_entity_poly.pdbx_strand_id
1 'polypeptide(L)'
;MAIDRNRLLWITEVGGNILLVDAEMGKHQVIHHFEDVVNGGHQRDLLGLTLDPNFLSGKGDNVLYVAYAYKGEDEQEHTKIVKLTLDKTACKVEKTEIVLDNLTSFTDHQGGRLRLGADDKLYYTIDN
;
A
#
# COMPACT_ATOMS: atom_id res chain seq x y z
N MET A 1 1.64 7.25 -3.44
CA MET A 1 2.86 7.12 -4.27
C MET A 1 4.12 7.17 -3.41
N ALA A 2 5.12 6.36 -3.72
CA ALA A 2 6.49 6.41 -3.21
C ALA A 2 7.51 6.32 -4.37
N ILE A 3 8.78 6.62 -4.11
CA ILE A 3 9.87 6.53 -5.09
C ILE A 3 10.94 5.61 -4.50
N ASP A 4 11.40 4.62 -5.27
CA ASP A 4 12.46 3.73 -4.83
C ASP A 4 13.87 4.23 -5.19
N ARG A 5 14.89 3.45 -4.81
CA ARG A 5 16.31 3.74 -5.05
C ARG A 5 16.70 3.75 -6.53
N ASN A 6 15.92 3.10 -7.37
CA ASN A 6 16.10 3.06 -8.83
C ASN A 6 15.31 4.17 -9.52
N ARG A 7 14.71 5.09 -8.76
CA ARG A 7 13.89 6.22 -9.22
C ARG A 7 12.59 5.79 -9.91
N LEU A 8 12.12 4.57 -9.65
CA LEU A 8 10.81 4.13 -10.12
C LEU A 8 9.73 4.57 -9.14
N LEU A 9 8.56 4.90 -9.69
CA LEU A 9 7.39 5.32 -8.92
C LEU A 9 6.55 4.10 -8.54
N TRP A 10 6.22 4.00 -7.27
CA TRP A 10 5.28 3.03 -6.71
C TRP A 10 3.96 3.74 -6.46
N ILE A 11 2.94 3.41 -7.25
CA ILE A 11 1.66 4.13 -7.26
C ILE A 11 0.55 3.20 -6.81
N THR A 12 -0.32 3.70 -5.94
CA THR A 12 -1.60 3.08 -5.62
C THR A 12 -2.65 3.64 -6.56
N GLU A 13 -3.48 2.77 -7.14
CA GLU A 13 -4.58 3.17 -8.01
C GLU A 13 -5.93 2.83 -7.38
N VAL A 14 -6.94 3.60 -7.74
CA VAL A 14 -8.34 3.23 -7.51
C VAL A 14 -8.61 1.90 -8.22
N GLY A 15 -9.26 0.97 -7.54
CA GLY A 15 -9.44 -0.41 -7.95
C GLY A 15 -8.36 -1.36 -7.44
N GLY A 16 -7.59 -0.98 -6.42
CA GLY A 16 -6.77 -1.92 -5.66
C GLY A 16 -5.42 -2.33 -6.28
N ASN A 17 -4.93 -1.62 -7.31
CA ASN A 17 -3.63 -1.93 -7.94
C ASN A 17 -2.47 -1.18 -7.27
N ILE A 18 -1.33 -1.86 -7.18
CA ILE A 18 -0.02 -1.23 -7.02
C ILE A 18 0.70 -1.29 -8.37
N LEU A 19 1.02 -0.12 -8.93
CA LEU A 19 1.83 0.02 -10.13
C LEU A 19 3.28 0.36 -9.80
N LEU A 20 4.19 -0.21 -10.59
CA LEU A 20 5.55 0.28 -10.74
C LEU A 20 5.65 1.02 -12.06
N VAL A 21 6.06 2.28 -12.02
CA VAL A 21 6.14 3.16 -13.19
C VAL A 21 7.56 3.69 -13.36
N ASP A 22 8.09 3.47 -14.55
CA ASP A 22 9.27 4.17 -15.07
C ASP A 22 8.79 5.47 -15.73
N ALA A 23 8.98 6.60 -15.05
CA ALA A 23 8.55 7.90 -15.54
C ALA A 23 9.42 8.42 -16.70
N GLU A 24 10.65 7.93 -16.84
CA GLU A 24 11.54 8.34 -17.93
C GLU A 24 11.14 7.63 -19.23
N MET A 25 10.82 6.33 -19.15
CA MET A 25 10.43 5.52 -20.32
C MET A 25 8.92 5.50 -20.58
N GLY A 26 8.09 5.98 -19.64
CA GLY A 26 6.63 5.92 -19.70
C GLY A 26 6.06 4.50 -19.59
N LYS A 27 6.85 3.53 -19.11
CA LYS A 27 6.43 2.13 -18.94
C LYS A 27 5.86 1.90 -17.54
N HIS A 28 4.82 1.09 -17.44
CA HIS A 28 4.28 0.67 -16.14
C HIS A 28 3.93 -0.81 -16.13
N GLN A 29 3.90 -1.40 -14.93
CA GLN A 29 3.44 -2.76 -14.69
C GLN A 29 2.70 -2.86 -13.36
N VAL A 30 1.70 -3.74 -13.30
CA VAL A 30 1.00 -4.09 -12.05
C VAL A 30 1.88 -5.05 -11.25
N ILE A 31 2.22 -4.66 -10.03
CA ILE A 31 3.03 -5.47 -9.10
C ILE A 31 2.15 -6.33 -8.20
N HIS A 32 0.98 -5.80 -7.83
CA HIS A 32 0.01 -6.47 -6.98
C HIS A 32 -1.39 -5.91 -7.20
N HIS A 33 -2.39 -6.77 -7.03
CA HIS A 33 -3.80 -6.40 -7.02
C HIS A 33 -4.42 -7.00 -5.75
N PHE A 34 -5.16 -6.17 -5.02
CA PHE A 34 -5.93 -6.61 -3.85
C PHE A 34 -7.37 -6.89 -4.26
N GLU A 35 -7.76 -8.16 -4.19
CA GLU A 35 -9.11 -8.62 -4.56
C GLU A 35 -10.20 -8.13 -3.59
N ASP A 36 -9.83 -7.81 -2.35
CA ASP A 36 -10.74 -7.49 -1.25
C ASP A 36 -10.91 -6.00 -0.98
N VAL A 37 -10.30 -5.15 -1.82
CA VAL A 37 -10.46 -3.70 -1.74
C VAL A 37 -11.89 -3.29 -2.05
N VAL A 38 -12.44 -2.42 -1.21
CA VAL A 38 -13.72 -1.75 -1.51
C VAL A 38 -13.52 -0.79 -2.68
N ASN A 39 -14.28 -1.01 -3.74
CA ASN A 39 -14.30 -0.14 -4.93
C ASN A 39 -15.72 0.44 -5.10
N GLY A 40 -15.87 1.76 -4.95
CA GLY A 40 -17.19 2.39 -4.87
C GLY A 40 -17.28 3.86 -5.27
N GLY A 41 -16.27 4.42 -5.96
CA GLY A 41 -16.34 5.77 -6.53
C GLY A 41 -16.22 6.94 -5.55
N HIS A 42 -15.76 6.71 -4.31
CA HIS A 42 -15.50 7.72 -3.29
C HIS A 42 -14.03 7.66 -2.82
N GLN A 43 -13.68 8.28 -1.67
CA GLN A 43 -12.32 8.26 -1.10
C GLN A 43 -11.92 6.91 -0.46
N ARG A 44 -12.72 5.86 -0.67
CA ARG A 44 -12.51 4.50 -0.17
C ARG A 44 -11.88 3.67 -1.27
N ASP A 45 -10.67 3.16 -1.05
CA ASP A 45 -9.95 2.24 -1.92
C ASP A 45 -8.61 1.85 -1.25
N LEU A 46 -7.59 1.56 -2.07
CA LEU A 46 -6.18 1.67 -1.75
C LEU A 46 -5.82 3.11 -1.36
N LEU A 47 -5.27 3.28 -0.16
CA LEU A 47 -4.97 4.59 0.45
C LEU A 47 -3.47 4.88 0.41
N GLY A 48 -2.79 4.63 1.53
CA GLY A 48 -1.39 4.96 1.75
C GLY A 48 -0.46 3.85 1.34
N LEU A 49 0.71 4.21 0.82
CA LEU A 49 1.81 3.30 0.56
C LEU A 49 3.12 3.94 1.02
N THR A 50 3.96 3.18 1.71
CA THR A 50 5.32 3.56 2.06
C THR A 50 6.27 2.39 1.87
N LEU A 51 7.49 2.68 1.42
CA LEU A 51 8.56 1.69 1.30
C LEU A 51 9.35 1.62 2.60
N ASP A 52 9.86 0.44 2.93
CA ASP A 52 10.85 0.30 4.00
C ASP A 52 12.15 1.05 3.64
N PRO A 53 12.87 1.67 4.61
CA PRO A 53 14.15 2.33 4.35
C PRO A 53 15.20 1.43 3.68
N ASN A 54 15.15 0.13 3.94
CA ASN A 54 16.05 -0.86 3.34
C ASN A 54 15.51 -1.46 2.04
N PHE A 55 14.34 -1.04 1.55
CA PHE A 55 13.74 -1.51 0.32
C PHE A 55 14.71 -1.39 -0.87
N LEU A 56 14.95 -2.51 -1.56
CA LEU A 56 15.90 -2.65 -2.68
C LEU A 56 17.33 -2.16 -2.36
N SER A 57 17.72 -2.09 -1.09
CA SER A 57 19.08 -1.70 -0.69
C SER A 57 20.08 -2.86 -0.73
N GLY A 58 19.60 -4.09 -0.87
CA GLY A 58 20.40 -5.31 -0.69
C GLY A 58 20.57 -5.72 0.78
N LYS A 59 19.95 -5.01 1.73
CA LYS A 59 19.90 -5.36 3.15
C LYS A 59 18.48 -5.78 3.53
N GLY A 60 18.34 -6.97 4.11
CA GLY A 60 17.04 -7.49 4.54
C GLY A 60 16.05 -7.76 3.40
N ASP A 61 14.78 -7.88 3.76
CA ASP A 61 13.69 -8.15 2.85
C ASP A 61 13.22 -6.87 2.13
N ASN A 62 12.64 -7.02 0.93
CA ASN A 62 12.07 -5.89 0.19
C ASN A 62 10.64 -5.64 0.65
N VAL A 63 10.49 -4.90 1.74
CA VAL A 63 9.21 -4.64 2.38
C VAL A 63 8.59 -3.30 1.95
N LEU A 64 7.28 -3.31 1.74
CA LEU A 64 6.45 -2.11 1.64
C LEU A 64 5.19 -2.29 2.49
N TYR A 65 4.62 -1.17 2.93
CA TYR A 65 3.38 -1.15 3.71
C TYR A 65 2.30 -0.43 2.92
N VAL A 66 1.08 -0.95 3.01
CA VAL A 66 -0.10 -0.42 2.32
C VAL A 66 -1.26 -0.35 3.28
N ALA A 67 -2.01 0.76 3.24
CA ALA A 67 -3.28 0.90 3.93
C ALA A 67 -4.42 0.90 2.91
N TYR A 68 -5.50 0.18 3.17
CA TYR A 68 -6.66 0.15 2.27
C TYR A 68 -7.96 -0.22 2.98
N ALA A 69 -9.07 0.22 2.41
CA ALA A 69 -10.41 -0.11 2.85
C ALA A 69 -10.86 -1.46 2.26
N TYR A 70 -11.47 -2.31 3.09
CA TYR A 70 -11.99 -3.62 2.73
C TYR A 70 -13.36 -3.86 3.40
N LYS A 71 -14.11 -4.84 2.90
CA LYS A 71 -15.38 -5.24 3.52
C LYS A 71 -15.12 -6.40 4.50
N GLY A 72 -15.46 -6.20 5.76
CA GLY A 72 -15.31 -7.20 6.83
C GLY A 72 -16.40 -8.26 6.81
N GLU A 73 -16.22 -9.31 7.62
CA GLU A 73 -17.20 -10.38 7.80
C GLU A 73 -18.51 -9.90 8.45
N ASP A 74 -18.46 -8.78 9.16
CA ASP A 74 -19.62 -8.10 9.74
C ASP A 74 -20.40 -7.25 8.72
N GLU A 75 -20.05 -7.37 7.43
CA GLU A 75 -20.59 -6.61 6.31
C GLU A 75 -20.31 -5.09 6.37
N GLN A 76 -19.50 -4.64 7.34
CA GLN A 76 -19.07 -3.24 7.46
C GLN A 76 -17.75 -3.01 6.74
N GLU A 77 -17.49 -1.76 6.37
CA GLU A 77 -16.23 -1.36 5.77
C GLU A 77 -15.22 -1.01 6.86
N HIS A 78 -14.03 -1.59 6.75
CA HIS A 78 -12.92 -1.36 7.66
C HIS A 78 -11.68 -0.96 6.87
N THR A 79 -10.75 -0.28 7.53
CA THR A 79 -9.41 -0.06 7.00
C THR A 79 -8.44 -1.01 7.67
N LYS A 80 -7.47 -1.52 6.90
CA LYS A 80 -6.34 -2.26 7.44
C LYS A 80 -5.03 -1.78 6.86
N ILE A 81 -3.96 -2.11 7.58
CA ILE A 81 -2.58 -1.89 7.17
C ILE A 81 -1.92 -3.25 7.01
N VAL A 82 -1.35 -3.48 5.83
CA VAL A 82 -0.63 -4.70 5.51
C VAL A 82 0.83 -4.41 5.22
N LYS A 83 1.67 -5.42 5.48
CA LYS A 83 3.05 -5.52 5.08
C LYS A 83 3.12 -6.47 3.89
N LEU A 84 3.75 -6.03 2.81
CA LEU A 84 4.00 -6.84 1.63
C LEU A 84 5.50 -7.10 1.53
N THR A 85 5.88 -8.34 1.23
CA THR A 85 7.26 -8.70 0.85
C THR A 85 7.31 -8.88 -0.66
N LEU A 86 8.23 -8.17 -1.31
CA LEU A 86 8.45 -8.23 -2.76
C LEU A 86 9.56 -9.23 -3.11
N ASP A 87 9.23 -10.17 -4.01
CA ASP A 87 10.25 -10.87 -4.78
C ASP A 87 10.78 -9.92 -5.87
N LYS A 88 11.99 -9.40 -5.66
CA LYS A 88 12.66 -8.49 -6.60
C LYS A 88 12.95 -9.14 -7.97
N THR A 89 13.08 -10.45 -8.03
CA THR A 89 13.45 -11.19 -9.24
C THR A 89 12.21 -11.40 -10.12
N ALA A 90 11.12 -11.86 -9.51
CA ALA A 90 9.83 -12.01 -10.21
C ALA A 90 9.09 -10.68 -10.39
N CYS A 91 9.50 -9.64 -9.66
CA CYS A 91 8.85 -8.33 -9.60
C CYS A 91 7.37 -8.42 -9.20
N LYS A 92 7.08 -9.21 -8.16
CA LYS A 92 5.74 -9.44 -7.62
C LYS A 92 5.77 -9.55 -6.11
N VAL A 93 4.63 -9.29 -5.48
CA VAL A 93 4.45 -9.57 -4.04
C VAL A 93 4.38 -11.08 -3.83
N GLU A 94 5.24 -11.60 -2.95
CA GLU A 94 5.29 -13.02 -2.58
C GLU A 94 4.59 -13.32 -1.25
N LYS A 95 4.46 -12.32 -0.38
CA LYS A 95 3.85 -12.47 0.94
C LYS A 95 3.10 -11.21 1.34
N THR A 96 1.92 -11.41 1.93
CA THR A 96 1.08 -10.36 2.52
C THR A 96 0.83 -10.71 3.98
N GLU A 97 1.08 -9.77 4.89
CA GLU A 97 0.87 -9.93 6.33
C GLU A 97 0.05 -8.75 6.87
N ILE A 98 -0.94 -9.02 7.71
CA ILE A 98 -1.71 -7.98 8.38
C ILE A 98 -0.86 -7.40 9.52
N VAL A 99 -0.71 -6.07 9.54
CA VAL A 99 -0.02 -5.32 10.60
C VAL A 99 -1.01 -4.77 11.61
N LEU A 100 -2.10 -4.20 11.11
CA LEU A 100 -3.19 -3.63 11.90
C LEU A 100 -4.49 -3.81 11.13
N ASP A 101 -5.55 -4.21 11.82
CA ASP A 101 -6.81 -4.60 11.21
C ASP A 101 -8.01 -3.93 11.86
N ASN A 102 -9.17 -4.01 11.21
CA ASN A 102 -10.46 -3.60 11.76
C ASN A 102 -10.46 -2.15 12.29
N LEU A 103 -9.75 -1.25 11.60
CA LEU A 103 -9.86 0.18 11.85
C LEU A 103 -11.15 0.68 11.24
N THR A 104 -11.79 1.66 11.88
CA THR A 104 -12.98 2.30 11.32
C THR A 104 -12.69 2.85 9.92
N SER A 105 -13.55 2.52 8.96
CA SER A 105 -13.56 3.15 7.64
C SER A 105 -14.76 4.06 7.51
N PHE A 106 -14.64 5.10 6.68
CA PHE A 106 -15.73 6.02 6.38
C PHE A 106 -15.84 6.19 4.86
N THR A 107 -16.85 6.92 4.39
CA THR A 107 -17.06 7.12 2.94
C THR A 107 -16.35 8.36 2.40
N ASP A 108 -16.04 9.30 3.29
CA ASP A 108 -15.31 10.53 3.07
C ASP A 108 -14.27 10.67 4.20
N HIS A 109 -13.35 11.62 4.08
CA HIS A 109 -12.33 11.94 5.09
C HIS A 109 -11.58 10.68 5.60
N GLN A 110 -11.09 9.82 4.71
CA GLN A 110 -10.34 8.63 5.15
C GLN A 110 -8.97 8.94 5.77
N GLY A 111 -8.43 10.14 5.53
CA GLY A 111 -7.03 10.40 5.75
C GLY A 111 -6.18 9.53 4.82
N GLY A 112 -5.56 8.48 5.36
CA GLY A 112 -4.91 7.46 4.54
C GLY A 112 -3.41 7.64 4.31
N ARG A 113 -2.79 8.73 4.75
CA ARG A 113 -1.33 8.89 4.59
C ARG A 113 -0.57 7.94 5.51
N LEU A 114 0.33 7.17 4.91
CA LEU A 114 1.17 6.18 5.59
C LEU A 114 2.65 6.53 5.41
N ARG A 115 3.44 6.50 6.48
CA ARG A 115 4.89 6.76 6.48
C ARG A 115 5.61 5.91 7.50
N LEU A 116 6.82 5.44 7.17
CA LEU A 116 7.75 4.90 8.17
C LEU A 116 8.70 6.03 8.63
N GLY A 117 8.78 6.25 9.93
CA GLY A 117 9.67 7.23 10.55
C GLY A 117 11.10 6.70 10.70
N ALA A 118 12.04 7.61 10.98
CA ALA A 118 13.44 7.26 11.27
C ALA A 118 13.63 6.54 12.62
N ASP A 119 12.56 6.44 13.41
CA ASP A 119 12.47 5.71 14.69
C ASP A 119 11.89 4.30 14.51
N ASP A 120 11.85 3.79 13.28
CA ASP A 120 11.31 2.49 12.88
C ASP A 120 9.83 2.28 13.23
N LYS A 121 9.06 3.37 13.33
CA LYS A 121 7.61 3.33 13.57
C LYS A 121 6.81 3.67 12.34
N LEU A 122 5.64 3.05 12.22
CA LEU A 122 4.67 3.33 11.18
C LEU A 122 3.67 4.38 11.66
N TYR A 123 3.55 5.46 10.90
CA TYR A 123 2.66 6.59 11.15
C TYR A 123 1.55 6.56 10.11
N TYR A 124 0.31 6.54 10.58
CA TYR A 124 -0.88 6.53 9.74
C TYR A 124 -1.83 7.66 10.17
N THR A 125 -2.33 8.43 9.20
CA THR A 125 -3.38 9.43 9.46
C THR A 125 -4.74 8.82 9.21
N ILE A 126 -5.63 8.92 10.18
CA ILE A 126 -7.04 8.56 10.09
C ILE A 126 -7.85 9.76 10.58
N ASP A 127 -8.97 10.07 9.92
CA ASP A 127 -9.88 11.14 10.33
C ASP A 127 -11.09 10.57 11.10
N ASN A 128 -11.99 11.46 11.54
CA ASN A 128 -13.28 11.12 12.16
C ASN A 128 -14.48 11.61 11.36
#